data_AF-A0A7W7QAE6-F1
#
_entry.id   AF-A0A7W7QAE6-F1
#
_cell.length_a   1.000
_cell.length_b   1.000
_cell.length_c   1.000
_cell.angle_alpha   90.00
_cell.angle_beta   90.00
_cell.angle_gamma   90.00
#
_symmetry.space_group_name_H-M   'P 1'
#
loop_
_entity.id
_entity.type
_entity.pdbx_description
1 polymer ?
#
loop_
_entity_poly.entity_id
_entity_poly.type
_entity_poly.pdbx_seq_one_letter_code
_entity_poly.pdbx_strand_id
1 'polypeptide(L)'
;MGGTVHEIEREVEHGRLEWKVELTARDGITYDVRVDAATGDVTRIDQDDKDGGRDDDDRHGGDDDRYDDRYDDHGGDRDDD
;
A
#
# COMPACT_ATOMS: atom_id res chain seq x y z
N MET A 1 5.75 6.38 -31.88
CA MET A 1 6.79 6.42 -30.82
C MET A 1 6.41 5.38 -29.74
N GLY A 2 7.36 4.69 -29.10
CA GLY A 2 7.11 3.53 -28.21
C GLY A 2 6.97 3.86 -26.71
N GLY A 3 6.59 2.87 -25.90
CA GLY A 3 6.77 2.86 -24.44
C GLY A 3 8.17 2.34 -24.06
N THR A 4 8.42 2.20 -22.75
CA THR A 4 9.69 1.68 -22.21
C THR A 4 9.45 0.33 -21.57
N VAL A 5 10.21 -0.70 -21.99
CA VAL A 5 10.24 -2.00 -21.31
C VAL A 5 11.26 -1.93 -20.18
N HIS A 6 10.87 -2.35 -18.99
CA HIS A 6 11.74 -2.37 -17.81
C HIS A 6 12.29 -3.76 -17.54
N GLU A 7 11.42 -4.76 -17.60
CA GLU A 7 11.76 -6.12 -17.23
C GLU A 7 11.09 -7.15 -18.14
N ILE A 8 11.82 -8.25 -18.39
CA ILE A 8 11.32 -9.43 -19.07
C ILE A 8 11.75 -10.64 -18.25
N GLU A 9 10.78 -11.32 -17.65
CA GLU A 9 11.00 -12.54 -16.87
C GLU A 9 10.37 -13.75 -17.56
N ARG A 10 10.97 -14.92 -17.34
CA ARG A 10 10.46 -16.20 -17.84
C ARG A 10 10.08 -17.10 -16.68
N GLU A 11 8.82 -17.51 -16.65
CA GLU A 11 8.27 -18.35 -15.58
C GLU A 11 7.54 -19.57 -16.14
N VAL A 12 7.40 -20.61 -15.32
CA VAL A 12 6.56 -21.77 -15.65
C VAL A 12 5.37 -21.77 -14.71
N GLU A 13 4.19 -21.45 -15.25
CA GLU A 13 2.94 -21.42 -14.50
C GLU A 13 2.01 -22.54 -15.01
N HIS A 14 1.46 -23.35 -14.09
CA HIS A 14 0.58 -24.47 -14.44
C HIS A 14 1.13 -25.44 -15.50
N GLY A 15 2.46 -25.60 -15.59
CA GLY A 15 3.13 -26.47 -16.57
C GLY A 15 3.25 -25.86 -17.97
N ARG A 16 2.90 -24.59 -18.15
CA ARG A 16 3.14 -23.82 -19.36
C ARG A 16 4.23 -22.78 -19.11
N LEU A 17 5.05 -22.54 -20.12
CA LEU A 17 6.07 -21.51 -20.08
C LEU A 17 5.44 -20.18 -20.48
N GLU A 18 5.62 -19.15 -19.67
CA GLU A 18 5.11 -17.80 -19.91
C GLU A 18 6.24 -16.77 -19.81
N TRP A 19 6.10 -15.69 -20.55
CA TRP A 19 6.89 -14.48 -20.39
C TRP A 19 6.05 -13.44 -19.66
N LYS A 20 6.63 -12.82 -18.64
CA LYS A 20 6.12 -11.59 -18.03
C LYS A 20 6.93 -10.41 -18.56
N VAL A 21 6.25 -9.40 -19.09
CA VAL A 21 6.88 -8.18 -19.61
C VAL A 21 6.31 -6.99 -18.85
N GLU A 22 7.16 -6.31 -18.08
CA GLU A 22 6.83 -5.05 -17.43
C GLU A 22 7.21 -3.89 -18.35
N LEU A 23 6.26 -3.01 -18.65
CA LEU A 23 6.48 -1.83 -19.48
C LEU A 23 5.68 -0.63 -19.01
N THR A 24 6.24 0.57 -19.20
CA THR A 24 5.49 1.83 -19.05
C THR A 24 5.09 2.36 -20.41
N ALA A 25 3.79 2.58 -20.59
CA ALA A 25 3.22 3.20 -21.77
C ALA A 25 3.43 4.73 -21.77
N ARG A 26 2.95 5.41 -22.80
CA ARG A 26 3.20 6.85 -23.00
C ARG A 26 2.47 7.74 -22.01
N ASP A 27 1.29 7.28 -21.63
CA ASP A 27 0.43 7.87 -20.60
C ASP A 27 1.04 7.75 -19.19
N GLY A 28 2.15 7.02 -19.04
CA GLY A 28 2.84 6.83 -17.75
C GLY A 28 2.33 5.65 -16.94
N ILE A 29 1.34 4.90 -17.45
CA ILE A 29 0.82 3.70 -16.82
C ILE A 29 1.79 2.54 -17.04
N THR A 30 2.06 1.80 -15.97
CA THR A 30 2.83 0.55 -16.03
C THR A 30 1.89 -0.63 -16.22
N TYR A 31 2.29 -1.53 -17.12
CA TYR A 31 1.58 -2.74 -17.46
C TYR A 31 2.46 -3.95 -17.24
N ASP A 32 1.86 -4.99 -16.66
CA ASP A 32 2.37 -6.34 -16.62
C ASP A 32 1.67 -7.15 -17.72
N VAL A 33 2.40 -7.51 -18.77
CA VAL A 33 1.88 -8.29 -19.90
C VAL A 33 2.39 -9.72 -19.80
N ARG A 34 1.47 -10.69 -19.75
CA ARG A 34 1.79 -12.12 -19.83
C ARG A 34 1.60 -12.65 -21.23
N VAL A 35 2.57 -13.43 -21.71
CA VAL A 35 2.61 -13.98 -23.06
C VAL A 35 2.92 -15.47 -22.99
N ASP A 36 2.13 -16.31 -23.67
CA ASP A 36 2.44 -17.72 -23.84
C ASP A 36 3.75 -17.87 -24.61
N ALA A 37 4.75 -18.53 -24.01
CA ALA A 37 6.08 -18.59 -24.60
C ALA A 37 6.17 -19.55 -25.80
N ALA A 38 5.18 -20.41 -26.02
CA ALA A 38 5.14 -21.35 -27.13
C ALA A 38 4.48 -20.73 -28.38
N THR A 39 3.40 -19.96 -28.20
CA THR A 39 2.62 -19.38 -29.31
C THR A 39 2.88 -17.89 -29.53
N GLY A 40 3.30 -17.17 -28.48
CA GLY A 40 3.40 -15.71 -28.50
C GLY A 40 2.07 -14.99 -28.28
N ASP A 41 1.01 -15.70 -27.91
CA ASP A 41 -0.29 -15.10 -27.61
C ASP A 41 -0.25 -14.36 -26.27
N VAL A 42 -0.85 -13.17 -26.21
CA VAL A 42 -1.05 -12.46 -24.95
C VAL A 42 -2.13 -13.18 -24.14
N THR A 43 -1.76 -13.69 -22.97
CA THR A 43 -2.66 -14.43 -22.07
C THR A 43 -3.29 -13.52 -21.03
N ARG A 44 -2.60 -12.45 -20.62
CA ARG A 44 -3.09 -11.49 -19.62
C ARG A 44 -2.42 -10.13 -19.75
N ILE A 45 -3.15 -9.08 -19.38
CA ILE A 45 -2.63 -7.71 -19.22
C ILE A 45 -3.18 -7.19 -17.89
N ASP A 46 -2.30 -6.85 -16.96
CA ASP A 46 -2.63 -6.18 -15.71
C ASP A 46 -2.04 -4.77 -15.72
N GLN A 47 -2.79 -3.82 -15.17
CA GLN A 47 -2.32 -2.46 -14.94
C GLN A 47 -1.88 -2.36 -13.48
N ASP A 48 -0.62 -1.99 -13.25
CA ASP A 48 -0.13 -1.73 -11.89
C ASP A 48 -0.58 -0.31 -11.51
N ASP A 49 -1.81 -0.20 -11.01
CA ASP A 49 -2.27 1.01 -10.35
C ASP A 49 -1.53 1.09 -9.02
N LYS A 50 -0.61 2.05 -8.90
CA LYS A 50 0.12 2.36 -7.65
C LYS A 50 -0.79 2.96 -6.56
N ASP A 51 -1.98 2.39 -6.35
CA ASP A 51 -2.94 2.77 -5.32
C ASP A 51 -2.86 1.76 -4.16
N GLY A 52 -1.90 1.97 -3.27
CA GLY A 52 -1.76 1.14 -2.08
C GLY A 52 -0.96 1.81 -0.97
N GLY A 53 -1.62 2.65 -0.18
CA GLY A 53 -1.08 3.13 1.10
C GLY A 53 -1.59 4.49 1.56
N ARG A 54 -2.91 4.71 1.61
CA ARG A 54 -3.48 5.66 2.57
C ARG A 54 -4.13 4.85 3.68
N ASP A 55 -3.31 4.49 4.66
CA ASP A 55 -3.79 4.05 5.97
C ASP A 55 -4.35 5.28 6.70
N ASP A 56 -5.55 5.71 6.32
CA ASP A 56 -6.38 6.61 7.13
C ASP A 56 -6.97 5.77 8.29
N ASP A 57 -6.12 5.41 9.26
CA ASP A 57 -6.55 4.84 10.56
C ASP A 57 -7.06 5.98 11.46
N ASP A 58 -8.11 6.68 11.01
CA ASP A 58 -8.92 7.57 11.85
C ASP A 58 -9.81 6.74 12.78
N ARG A 59 -9.19 6.07 13.76
CA ARG A 59 -9.93 5.53 14.91
C ARG A 59 -10.09 6.61 15.97
N HIS A 60 -11.11 7.42 15.73
CA HIS A 60 -11.82 8.18 16.73
C HIS A 60 -12.39 7.21 17.80
N GLY A 61 -11.59 6.93 18.83
CA GLY A 61 -12.02 6.25 20.05
C GLY A 61 -11.91 7.22 21.21
N GLY A 62 -12.90 8.11 21.33
CA GLY A 62 -13.09 8.88 22.55
C GLY A 62 -13.86 8.03 23.53
N ASP A 63 -13.25 7.69 24.66
CA ASP A 63 -13.96 7.31 25.87
C ASP A 63 -13.20 7.90 27.07
N ASP A 64 -13.84 8.93 27.63
CA ASP A 64 -13.61 9.51 28.94
C ASP A 64 -13.46 8.44 30.02
N ASP A 65 -12.26 8.31 30.60
CA ASP A 65 -12.11 7.82 31.96
C ASP A 65 -11.16 8.75 32.71
N ARG A 66 -11.78 9.71 33.38
CA ARG A 66 -11.17 10.58 34.38
C ARG A 66 -10.51 9.72 35.45
N TYR A 67 -9.20 9.58 35.37
CA TYR A 67 -8.37 9.29 36.53
C TYR A 67 -8.42 10.51 37.44
N ASP A 68 -9.44 10.56 38.31
CA ASP A 68 -9.43 11.37 39.53
C ASP A 68 -8.39 10.76 40.48
N ASP A 69 -7.11 10.95 40.14
CA ASP A 69 -6.02 10.73 41.06
C ASP A 69 -6.07 11.83 42.12
N ARG A 70 -6.62 11.44 43.27
CA ARG A 70 -6.46 12.12 44.55
C ARG A 70 -4.99 12.46 44.77
N TYR A 71 -4.63 13.70 44.45
CA TYR A 71 -3.53 14.37 45.12
C TYR A 71 -4.08 15.02 46.40
N ASP A 72 -4.15 14.17 47.42
CA ASP A 72 -3.93 14.57 48.80
C ASP A 72 -2.54 15.24 48.88
N ASP A 73 -2.46 16.58 48.84
CA ASP A 73 -1.50 17.38 49.62
C ASP A 73 -1.72 18.88 49.36
N HIS A 74 -2.34 19.59 50.29
CA HIS A 74 -2.09 21.02 50.53
C HIS A 74 -2.44 21.34 51.98
N GLY A 75 -1.58 20.90 52.89
CA GLY A 75 -1.33 21.66 54.11
C GLY A 75 -0.68 22.99 53.72
N GLY A 76 -1.20 24.10 54.23
CA GLY A 76 -0.63 25.42 53.94
C GLY A 76 -1.54 26.57 54.34
N ASP A 77 -1.51 26.89 55.63
CA ASP A 77 -1.46 28.24 56.19
C ASP A 77 -2.44 29.30 55.66
N ARG A 78 -3.41 29.66 56.51
CA ARG A 78 -3.92 31.03 56.58
C ARG A 78 -4.15 31.46 58.03
N ASP A 79 -3.18 32.24 58.49
CA ASP A 79 -3.24 33.21 59.56
C ASP A 79 -4.40 34.23 59.39
N ASP A 80 -4.69 34.89 60.52
CA ASP A 80 -5.22 36.27 60.68
C ASP A 80 -6.72 36.55 60.42
N ASP A 81 -7.52 36.66 61.49
CA ASP A 81 -7.95 37.94 62.13
C ASP A 81 -8.75 37.66 63.43
#